data_AF-A0A4T2A347-F1
#
_entry.id   AF-A0A4T2A347-F1
#
_cell.length_a   1.000
_cell.length_b   1.000
_cell.length_c   1.000
_cell.angle_alpha   90.00
_cell.angle_beta   90.00
_cell.angle_gamma   90.00
#
_symmetry.space_group_name_H-M   'P 1'
#
loop_
_entity.id
_entity.type
_entity.pdbx_description
1 polymer ?
#
loop_
_entity_poly.entity_id
_entity_poly.type
_entity_poly.pdbx_seq_one_letter_code
_entity_poly.pdbx_strand_id
1 'polypeptide(L)'
;MTVSVQFVAPMVALIAWTLVMWLWMYATRLPAMRAARMKPDSNAPRGEQMSLLPAQVRWKADNYNHLLEQPTLFYALAASLALLGVESQAGLLFAWVYVVLRIVHSFVQALVNKIEIRFLLFALSNIPLFALTYLAAVALWDIHGIG
;
A
#
# COMPACT_ATOMS: atom_id res chain seq x y z
N MET A 1 -26.04 -1.78 -14.11
CA MET A 1 -24.60 -1.52 -14.00
C MET A 1 -23.88 -2.85 -13.93
N THR A 2 -23.03 -3.16 -14.90
CA THR A 2 -22.10 -4.28 -14.82
C THR A 2 -20.92 -3.85 -13.95
N VAL A 3 -20.64 -4.57 -12.86
CA VAL A 3 -19.48 -4.27 -12.00
C VAL A 3 -18.23 -4.65 -12.79
N SER A 4 -17.35 -3.66 -13.03
CA SER A 4 -16.12 -3.88 -13.77
C SER A 4 -15.09 -4.60 -12.89
N VAL A 5 -14.83 -5.87 -13.20
CA VAL A 5 -13.92 -6.74 -12.41
C VAL A 5 -12.45 -6.33 -12.56
N GLN A 6 -12.12 -5.53 -13.58
CA GLN A 6 -10.72 -5.25 -13.92
C GLN A 6 -9.96 -4.49 -12.83
N PHE A 7 -10.62 -3.60 -12.09
CA PHE A 7 -9.99 -2.84 -10.99
C PHE A 7 -9.90 -3.65 -9.69
N VAL A 8 -10.71 -4.71 -9.56
CA VAL A 8 -10.69 -5.60 -8.39
C VAL A 8 -9.40 -6.41 -8.33
N ALA A 9 -8.90 -6.89 -9.47
CA ALA A 9 -7.67 -7.69 -9.49
C ALA A 9 -6.43 -6.94 -8.93
N PRO A 10 -6.13 -5.70 -9.35
CA PRO A 10 -5.10 -4.88 -8.70
C PRO A 10 -5.30 -4.67 -7.20
N MET A 11 -6.54 -4.50 -6.73
CA MET A 11 -6.84 -4.39 -5.30
C MET A 11 -6.49 -5.67 -4.56
N VAL A 12 -6.95 -6.83 -5.05
CA VAL A 12 -6.65 -8.13 -4.46
C VAL A 12 -5.14 -8.39 -4.44
N ALA A 13 -4.42 -8.03 -5.50
CA ALA A 13 -2.97 -8.17 -5.56
C ALA A 13 -2.26 -7.35 -4.46
N LEU A 14 -2.67 -6.10 -4.24
CA LEU A 14 -2.07 -5.26 -3.19
C LEU A 14 -2.47 -5.69 -1.78
N ILE A 15 -3.69 -6.21 -1.60
CA ILE A 15 -4.13 -6.83 -0.33
C ILE A 15 -3.25 -8.06 -0.04
N ALA A 16 -3.08 -8.95 -1.01
CA ALA A 16 -2.23 -10.12 -0.87
C ALA A 16 -0.78 -9.72 -0.54
N TRP A 17 -0.25 -8.70 -1.20
CA TRP A 17 1.08 -8.16 -0.89
C TRP A 17 1.18 -7.61 0.54
N THR A 18 0.13 -6.94 1.01
CA THR A 18 0.06 -6.41 2.38
C THR A 18 0.09 -7.55 3.41
N LEU A 19 -0.58 -8.67 3.13
CA LEU A 19 -0.53 -9.88 3.96
C LEU A 19 0.85 -10.55 3.92
N VAL A 20 1.54 -10.57 2.78
CA VAL A 20 2.93 -11.03 2.69
C VAL A 20 3.84 -10.19 3.59
N MET A 21 3.71 -8.86 3.54
CA MET A 21 4.49 -7.96 4.40
C MET A 21 4.16 -8.15 5.89
N TRP A 22 2.89 -8.39 6.23
CA TRP A 22 2.45 -8.72 7.59
C TRP A 22 3.14 -10.00 8.11
N LEU A 23 3.12 -11.07 7.31
CA LEU A 23 3.78 -12.32 7.63
C LEU A 23 5.29 -12.12 7.81
N TRP A 24 5.95 -11.38 6.90
CA TRP A 24 7.38 -11.11 6.97
C TRP A 24 7.76 -10.29 8.22
N MET A 25 6.95 -9.29 8.57
CA MET A 25 7.12 -8.52 9.80
C MET A 25 7.11 -9.44 11.02
N TYR A 26 6.10 -10.29 11.18
CA TYR A 26 6.03 -11.16 12.36
C TYR A 26 7.09 -12.27 12.36
N ALA A 27 7.40 -12.83 11.19
CA ALA A 27 8.45 -13.83 11.04
C ALA A 27 9.83 -13.32 11.47
N THR A 28 10.09 -12.02 11.35
CA THR A 28 11.36 -11.39 11.77
C THR A 28 11.29 -10.78 13.17
N ARG A 29 10.15 -10.19 13.54
CA ARG A 29 9.96 -9.52 14.83
C ARG A 29 9.91 -10.50 16.00
N LEU A 30 9.16 -11.58 15.89
CA LEU A 30 8.96 -12.52 17.01
C LEU A 30 10.29 -13.18 17.45
N PRO A 31 11.16 -13.68 16.54
CA PRO A 31 12.47 -14.19 16.94
C PRO A 31 13.36 -13.12 17.58
N ALA A 32 13.36 -11.88 17.06
CA ALA A 32 14.16 -10.79 17.61
C ALA A 32 13.74 -10.41 19.04
N MET A 33 12.43 -10.36 19.31
CA MET A 33 11.91 -10.14 20.66
C MET A 33 12.31 -11.24 21.64
N ARG A 34 12.24 -12.50 21.21
CA ARG A 34 12.67 -13.67 22.01
C ARG A 34 14.17 -13.61 22.32
N ALA A 35 15.00 -13.30 21.33
CA ALA A 35 16.44 -13.16 21.49
C ALA A 35 16.81 -12.02 22.47
N ALA A 36 16.07 -10.91 22.41
CA ALA A 36 16.22 -9.79 23.34
C ALA A 36 15.62 -10.05 24.74
N ARG A 37 15.01 -11.22 24.98
CA ARG A 37 14.24 -11.54 26.20
C ARG A 37 13.22 -10.44 26.55
N MET A 38 12.67 -9.80 25.52
CA MET A 38 11.76 -8.67 25.66
C MET A 38 10.44 -9.15 26.25
N LYS A 39 10.03 -8.56 27.37
CA LYS A 39 8.70 -8.77 27.95
C LYS A 39 7.76 -7.69 27.42
N PRO A 40 6.65 -8.05 26.75
CA PRO A 40 5.64 -7.08 26.35
C PRO A 40 5.12 -6.32 27.58
N ASP A 41 5.29 -5.01 27.58
CA ASP A 41 4.72 -4.12 28.59
C ASP A 41 3.62 -3.26 27.95
N SER A 42 2.39 -3.39 28.44
CA SER A 42 1.23 -2.66 27.93
C SER A 42 1.18 -1.19 28.35
N ASN A 43 1.95 -0.81 29.37
CA ASN A 43 2.01 0.56 29.88
C ASN A 43 3.08 1.40 29.18
N ALA A 44 4.00 0.76 28.44
CA ALA A 44 5.01 1.47 27.70
C ALA A 44 4.39 2.33 26.57
N PRO A 45 4.90 3.54 26.35
CA PRO A 45 4.56 4.35 25.19
C PRO A 45 4.62 3.58 23.85
N ARG A 46 3.67 3.91 22.96
CA ARG A 46 3.51 3.20 21.69
C ARG A 46 4.81 3.23 20.87
N GLY A 47 5.31 2.04 20.55
CA GLY A 47 6.49 1.87 19.70
C GLY A 47 7.84 1.89 20.44
N GLU A 48 7.88 2.30 21.71
CA GLU A 48 9.13 2.43 22.46
C GLU A 48 9.86 1.10 22.61
N GLN A 49 9.18 0.06 23.09
CA GLN A 49 9.79 -1.28 23.17
C GLN A 49 10.27 -1.79 21.81
N MET A 50 9.48 -1.58 20.76
CA MET A 50 9.82 -2.06 19.42
C MET A 50 11.00 -1.30 18.82
N SER A 51 11.29 -0.07 19.30
CA SER A 51 12.46 0.71 18.89
C SER A 51 13.77 0.07 19.33
N LEU A 52 13.75 -0.76 20.38
CA LEU A 52 14.93 -1.49 20.89
C LEU A 52 15.37 -2.64 19.97
N LEU A 53 14.52 -3.05 19.02
CA LEU A 53 14.85 -4.10 18.07
C LEU A 53 15.80 -3.59 16.98
N PRO A 54 16.62 -4.49 16.37
CA PRO A 54 17.50 -4.12 15.27
C PRO A 54 16.74 -3.43 14.13
N ALA A 55 17.33 -2.40 13.54
CA ALA A 55 16.68 -1.56 12.54
C ALA A 55 16.07 -2.37 11.39
N GLN A 56 16.82 -3.35 10.87
CA GLN A 56 16.38 -4.24 9.78
C GLN A 56 15.13 -5.07 10.11
N VAL A 57 14.84 -5.33 11.39
CA VAL A 57 13.59 -6.00 11.82
C VAL A 57 12.45 -4.99 11.84
N ARG A 58 12.71 -3.78 12.33
CA ARG A 58 11.71 -2.70 12.41
C ARG A 58 11.24 -2.24 11.03
N TRP A 59 12.12 -2.20 10.03
CA TRP A 59 11.79 -1.71 8.69
C TRP A 59 10.62 -2.45 8.02
N LYS A 60 10.41 -3.74 8.34
CA LYS A 60 9.27 -4.52 7.83
C LYS A 60 7.95 -4.02 8.44
N ALA A 61 7.96 -3.69 9.73
CA ALA A 61 6.82 -3.09 10.40
C ALA A 61 6.53 -1.67 9.89
N ASP A 62 7.58 -0.88 9.70
CA ASP A 62 7.47 0.46 9.13
C ASP A 62 6.85 0.41 7.72
N ASN A 63 7.30 -0.54 6.88
CA ASN A 63 6.73 -0.72 5.55
C ASN A 63 5.27 -1.22 5.58
N TYR A 64 4.95 -2.19 6.45
CA TYR A 64 3.59 -2.66 6.62
C TYR A 64 2.63 -1.51 6.98
N ASN A 65 3.02 -0.62 7.89
CA ASN A 65 2.24 0.56 8.22
C ASN A 65 2.08 1.51 7.01
N HIS A 66 3.15 1.75 6.24
CA HIS A 66 3.06 2.55 5.02
C HIS A 66 2.10 1.96 3.97
N LEU A 67 1.99 0.63 3.89
CA LEU A 67 1.01 -0.05 3.03
C LEU A 67 -0.44 0.12 3.50
N LEU A 68 -0.68 0.51 4.74
CA LEU A 68 -2.01 0.81 5.27
C LEU A 68 -2.37 2.31 5.17
N GLU A 69 -1.39 3.20 5.06
CA GLU A 69 -1.64 4.64 4.98
C GLU A 69 -1.99 5.10 3.55
N GLN A 70 -1.01 5.09 2.64
CA GLN A 70 -1.19 5.63 1.29
C GLN A 70 -2.13 4.79 0.40
N PRO A 71 -2.06 3.43 0.40
CA PRO A 71 -2.96 2.60 -0.40
C PRO A 71 -4.45 2.71 -0.07
N THR A 72 -4.84 3.31 1.05
CA THR A 72 -6.25 3.57 1.35
C THR A 72 -6.92 4.40 0.25
N LEU A 73 -6.21 5.38 -0.33
CA LEU A 73 -6.71 6.16 -1.47
C LEU A 73 -6.90 5.29 -2.72
N PHE A 74 -5.94 4.40 -3.00
CA PHE A 74 -6.01 3.49 -4.13
C PHE A 74 -7.22 2.56 -4.05
N TYR A 75 -7.46 1.93 -2.89
CA TYR A 75 -8.59 1.04 -2.71
C TYR A 75 -9.93 1.77 -2.90
N ALA A 76 -10.06 2.98 -2.37
CA ALA A 76 -11.25 3.81 -2.56
C ALA A 76 -11.47 4.13 -4.05
N LEU A 77 -10.44 4.63 -4.74
CA LEU A 77 -10.52 4.98 -6.17
C LEU A 77 -10.85 3.77 -7.05
N ALA A 78 -10.12 2.66 -6.86
CA ALA A 78 -10.31 1.45 -7.65
C ALA A 78 -11.70 0.82 -7.43
N ALA A 79 -12.18 0.82 -6.17
CA ALA A 79 -13.54 0.38 -5.86
C ALA A 79 -14.60 1.30 -6.49
N SER A 80 -14.42 2.62 -6.41
CA SER A 80 -15.32 3.57 -7.06
C SER A 80 -15.37 3.35 -8.58
N LEU A 81 -14.23 3.21 -9.25
CA LEU A 81 -14.18 2.94 -10.69
C LEU A 81 -14.86 1.60 -11.06
N ALA A 82 -14.69 0.56 -10.24
CA ALA A 82 -15.36 -0.72 -10.43
C ALA A 82 -16.88 -0.60 -10.29
N LEU A 83 -17.35 0.14 -9.27
CA LEU A 83 -18.77 0.38 -9.00
C LEU A 83 -19.43 1.24 -10.07
N LEU A 84 -18.73 2.25 -10.58
CA LEU A 84 -19.17 3.08 -11.70
C LEU A 84 -19.20 2.31 -13.04
N GLY A 85 -18.66 1.09 -13.07
CA GLY A 85 -18.62 0.27 -14.28
C GLY A 85 -17.63 0.78 -15.33
N VAL A 86 -16.57 1.50 -14.92
CA VAL A 86 -15.61 2.08 -15.86
C VAL A 86 -14.79 0.97 -16.53
N GLU A 87 -14.73 1.03 -17.86
CA GLU A 87 -13.91 0.14 -18.70
C GLU A 87 -12.79 0.93 -19.39
N SER A 88 -11.63 1.08 -18.72
CA SER A 88 -10.49 1.81 -19.26
C SER A 88 -9.19 0.99 -19.17
N GLN A 89 -8.61 0.66 -20.33
CA GLN A 89 -7.31 -0.02 -20.41
C GLN A 89 -6.19 0.84 -19.80
N ALA A 90 -6.22 2.15 -20.03
CA ALA A 90 -5.26 3.08 -19.43
C ALA A 90 -5.41 3.13 -17.90
N GLY A 91 -6.66 3.18 -17.40
CA GLY A 91 -6.92 3.12 -15.96
C GLY A 91 -6.41 1.81 -15.34
N LEU A 92 -6.66 0.68 -16.00
CA LEU A 92 -6.16 -0.62 -15.55
C LEU A 92 -4.62 -0.66 -15.50
N LEU A 93 -3.95 -0.10 -16.52
CA LEU A 93 -2.49 0.03 -16.53
C LEU A 93 -1.99 0.85 -15.34
N PHE A 94 -2.60 2.02 -15.07
CA PHE A 94 -2.21 2.84 -13.92
C PHE A 94 -2.45 2.14 -12.58
N ALA A 95 -3.53 1.37 -12.45
CA ALA A 95 -3.78 0.57 -11.26
C ALA A 95 -2.66 -0.47 -11.02
N TRP A 96 -2.24 -1.19 -12.07
CA TRP A 96 -1.12 -2.14 -11.96
C TRP A 96 0.22 -1.46 -11.71
N VAL A 97 0.49 -0.33 -12.37
CA VAL A 97 1.70 0.47 -12.11
C VAL A 97 1.76 0.89 -10.64
N TYR A 98 0.64 1.31 -10.05
CA TYR A 98 0.57 1.60 -8.63
C TYR A 98 0.97 0.37 -7.79
N VAL A 99 0.35 -0.79 -8.02
CA VAL A 99 0.65 -2.03 -7.30
C VAL A 99 2.15 -2.38 -7.38
N VAL A 100 2.74 -2.34 -8.58
CA VAL A 100 4.16 -2.65 -8.78
C VAL A 100 5.05 -1.65 -8.04
N LEU A 101 4.77 -0.35 -8.11
CA LEU A 101 5.53 0.66 -7.38
C LEU A 101 5.48 0.43 -5.86
N ARG A 102 4.32 0.02 -5.32
CA ARG A 102 4.19 -0.35 -3.90
C ARG A 102 5.03 -1.57 -3.54
N ILE A 103 5.03 -2.60 -4.37
CA ILE A 103 5.84 -3.80 -4.17
C ILE A 103 7.34 -3.46 -4.18
N VAL A 104 7.79 -2.68 -5.17
CA VAL A 104 9.20 -2.25 -5.26
C VAL A 104 9.59 -1.37 -4.06
N HIS A 105 8.74 -0.42 -3.66
CA HIS A 105 8.95 0.37 -2.46
C HIS A 105 9.06 -0.51 -1.21
N SER A 106 8.21 -1.54 -1.09
CA SER A 106 8.28 -2.52 0.00
C SER A 106 9.62 -3.22 0.08
N PHE A 107 10.13 -3.72 -1.04
CA PHE A 107 11.45 -4.35 -1.06
C PHE A 107 12.56 -3.35 -0.68
N VAL A 108 12.56 -2.15 -1.26
CA VAL A 108 13.56 -1.12 -0.94
C VAL A 108 13.53 -0.79 0.55
N GLN A 109 12.37 -0.52 1.13
CA GLN A 109 12.26 -0.16 2.54
C GLN A 109 12.60 -1.34 3.46
N ALA A 110 12.13 -2.55 3.16
CA ALA A 110 12.34 -3.71 4.01
C ALA A 110 13.78 -4.25 3.96
N LEU A 111 14.50 -4.08 2.85
CA LEU A 111 15.84 -4.67 2.66
C LEU A 111 16.98 -3.66 2.78
N VAL A 112 16.86 -2.48 2.17
CA VAL A 112 17.97 -1.51 2.01
C VAL A 112 17.73 -0.22 2.81
N ASN A 113 16.48 0.23 2.85
CA ASN A 113 15.99 1.43 3.53
C ASN A 113 16.73 2.74 3.21
N LYS A 114 17.23 2.89 1.98
CA LYS A 114 17.84 4.15 1.51
C LYS A 114 16.76 5.22 1.29
N ILE A 115 16.92 6.35 1.99
CA ILE A 115 15.88 7.38 2.14
C ILE A 115 15.48 8.00 0.80
N GLU A 116 16.45 8.36 -0.04
CA GLU A 116 16.21 9.03 -1.31
C GLU A 116 15.44 8.13 -2.27
N ILE A 117 15.76 6.82 -2.29
CA ILE A 117 15.11 5.85 -3.18
C ILE A 117 13.68 5.60 -2.71
N ARG A 118 13.45 5.37 -1.41
CA ARG A 118 12.07 5.17 -0.90
C ARG A 118 11.22 6.42 -1.10
N PHE A 119 11.79 7.60 -0.90
CA PHE A 119 11.08 8.86 -1.15
C PHE A 119 10.70 9.01 -2.64
N LEU A 120 11.63 8.73 -3.56
CA LEU A 120 11.34 8.76 -4.99
C LEU A 120 10.22 7.78 -5.38
N LEU A 121 10.29 6.53 -4.92
CA LEU A 121 9.26 5.53 -5.19
C LEU A 121 7.90 5.92 -4.59
N PHE A 122 7.89 6.51 -3.40
CA PHE A 122 6.69 7.06 -2.77
C PHE A 122 6.09 8.19 -3.62
N ALA A 123 6.91 9.14 -4.07
CA ALA A 123 6.48 10.25 -4.91
C ALA A 123 5.92 9.75 -6.26
N LEU A 124 6.63 8.84 -6.93
CA LEU A 124 6.19 8.23 -8.19
C LEU A 124 4.88 7.45 -8.03
N SER A 125 4.63 6.83 -6.87
CA SER A 125 3.38 6.12 -6.58
C SER A 125 2.15 7.05 -6.60
N ASN A 126 2.31 8.38 -6.48
CA ASN A 126 1.16 9.30 -6.55
C ASN A 126 0.71 9.59 -7.99
N ILE A 127 1.59 9.43 -8.99
CA ILE A 127 1.25 9.67 -10.40
C ILE A 127 0.06 8.79 -10.86
N PRO A 128 0.08 7.46 -10.70
CA PRO A 128 -1.09 6.64 -11.04
C PRO A 128 -2.32 6.97 -10.19
N LEU A 129 -2.16 7.43 -8.93
CA LEU A 129 -3.31 7.87 -8.11
C LEU A 129 -3.97 9.13 -8.69
N PHE A 130 -3.19 10.09 -9.17
CA PHE A 130 -3.75 11.27 -9.86
C PHE A 130 -4.48 10.86 -11.15
N ALA A 131 -3.91 9.93 -11.93
CA ALA A 131 -4.55 9.44 -13.15
C ALA A 131 -5.89 8.72 -12.86
N LEU A 132 -5.92 7.86 -11.83
CA LEU A 132 -7.15 7.17 -11.41
C LEU A 132 -8.18 8.14 -10.83
N THR A 133 -7.75 9.15 -10.08
CA THR A 133 -8.62 10.23 -9.58
C THR A 133 -9.25 10.99 -10.74
N TYR A 134 -8.46 11.38 -11.74
CA TYR A 134 -8.96 12.05 -12.93
C TYR A 134 -9.98 11.19 -13.67
N LEU A 135 -9.69 9.90 -13.88
CA LEU A 135 -10.61 8.98 -14.53
C LEU A 135 -11.93 8.84 -13.75
N ALA A 136 -11.88 8.78 -12.42
CA ALA A 136 -13.07 8.71 -11.59
C ALA A 136 -13.89 10.01 -11.66
N ALA A 137 -13.23 11.17 -11.68
CA ALA A 137 -13.89 12.47 -11.80
C ALA A 137 -14.61 12.63 -13.15
N VAL A 138 -13.97 12.22 -14.25
CA VAL A 138 -14.59 12.22 -15.59
C VAL A 138 -15.80 11.29 -15.62
N ALA A 139 -15.66 10.06 -15.10
CA ALA A 139 -16.78 9.11 -15.06
C ALA A 139 -17.98 9.65 -14.26
N LEU A 140 -17.75 10.34 -13.14
CA LEU A 140 -18.81 10.99 -12.37
C LEU A 140 -19.48 12.14 -13.12
N TRP A 141 -18.69 12.96 -13.81
CA TRP A 141 -19.19 14.07 -14.62
C TRP A 141 -20.14 13.57 -15.72
N ASP A 142 -19.72 12.52 -16.43
CA ASP A 142 -20.49 11.93 -17.53
C ASP A 142 -21.82 11.33 -17.06
N ILE A 143 -21.86 10.74 -15.86
CA ILE A 143 -23.09 10.14 -15.31
C ILE A 143 -24.09 11.21 -14.84
N HIS A 144 -23.60 12.34 -14.32
CA HIS A 144 -24.45 13.38 -13.72
C HIS A 144 -24.87 14.48 -14.70
N GLY A 145 -24.45 14.42 -15.96
CA GLY A 145 -25.01 15.26 -17.03
C GLY A 145 -24.84 16.75 -16.81
N ILE A 146 -23.67 17.21 -16.32
CA ILE A 146 -23.31 18.64 -16.30
C ILE A 146 -22.71 19.04 -17.67
N GLY A 147 -23.27 18.52 -18.77
CA GLY A 147 -22.83 18.77 -20.15
C GLY A 147 -24.03 18.93 -21.07
#